data_AF-A0A516KIL2-F1
#
_entry.id   AF-A0A516KIL2-F1
#
_cell.length_a   1.000
_cell.length_b   1.000
_cell.length_c   1.000
_cell.angle_alpha   90.00
_cell.angle_beta   90.00
_cell.angle_gamma   90.00
#
_symmetry.space_group_name_H-M   'P 1'
#
loop_
_entity.id
_entity.type
_entity.pdbx_description
1 polymer ?
#
loop_
_entity_poly.entity_id
_entity_poly.type
_entity_poly.pdbx_seq_one_letter_code
_entity_poly.pdbx_strand_id
1 'polypeptide(L)'
;MTAYLYQARAGDGIKMKGLKRKNSFFNTPEEAVSEALALKENMDKRYKHGIQWDYKGKMAGTVKKFKFLRGYLEGDRETPPFYLQIIKVENKQDELQAIPPNKPKKVTQKDKTVMNRVLKVLQ
;
A
#
# COMPACT_ATOMS: atom_id res chain seq x y z
N MET A 1 -19.13 10.10 17.15
CA MET A 1 -17.71 9.69 17.29
C MET A 1 -17.11 9.70 15.89
N THR A 2 -15.96 10.32 15.66
CA THR A 2 -15.31 10.30 14.33
C THR A 2 -14.34 9.12 14.30
N ALA A 3 -14.73 8.01 13.67
CA ALA A 3 -13.85 6.87 13.51
C ALA A 3 -12.94 7.09 12.29
N TYR A 4 -11.71 6.58 12.33
CA TYR A 4 -10.81 6.56 11.17
C TYR A 4 -10.73 5.17 10.60
N LEU A 5 -10.84 5.07 9.28
CA LEU A 5 -10.58 3.85 8.53
C LEU A 5 -9.36 4.05 7.63
N TYR A 6 -8.76 2.93 7.24
CA TYR A 6 -7.59 2.90 6.38
C TYR A 6 -7.93 2.24 5.05
N GLN A 7 -7.37 2.74 3.96
CA GLN A 7 -7.50 2.15 2.64
C GLN A 7 -6.13 1.94 2.01
N ALA A 8 -5.93 0.75 1.47
CA ALA A 8 -4.76 0.39 0.68
C ALA A 8 -4.97 0.78 -0.79
N ARG A 9 -3.93 1.34 -1.40
CA ARG A 9 -3.85 1.55 -2.85
C ARG A 9 -2.48 1.17 -3.37
N ALA A 10 -2.43 0.67 -4.58
CA ALA A 10 -1.22 0.48 -5.35
C ALA A 10 -1.28 1.33 -6.63
N GLY A 11 -0.19 1.94 -7.03
CA GLY A 11 -0.04 2.61 -8.32
C GLY A 11 0.65 1.70 -9.31
N ASP A 12 0.06 1.55 -10.48
CA ASP A 12 0.67 0.89 -11.63
C ASP A 12 1.53 1.90 -12.41
N GLY A 13 2.84 1.68 -12.46
CA GLY A 13 3.79 2.57 -13.14
C GLY A 13 3.62 2.61 -14.67
N ILE A 14 2.96 1.62 -15.27
CA ILE A 14 2.77 1.54 -16.72
C ILE A 14 1.39 2.04 -17.11
N LYS A 15 0.34 1.51 -16.47
CA LYS A 15 -1.04 1.92 -16.78
C LYS A 15 -1.44 3.25 -16.14
N MET A 16 -0.59 3.80 -15.27
CA MET A 16 -0.82 5.02 -14.45
C MET A 16 -2.15 5.03 -13.68
N LYS A 17 -2.81 3.88 -13.57
CA LYS A 17 -4.07 3.69 -12.85
C LYS A 17 -3.79 3.11 -11.48
N GLY A 18 -4.41 3.70 -10.45
CA GLY A 18 -4.38 3.14 -9.11
C GLY A 18 -5.15 1.83 -9.04
N LEU A 19 -4.48 0.74 -8.69
CA LEU A 19 -5.09 -0.53 -8.32
C LEU A 19 -5.56 -0.44 -6.87
N LYS A 20 -6.86 -0.60 -6.64
CA LYS A 20 -7.47 -0.73 -5.31
C LYS A 20 -8.60 -1.74 -5.37
N ARG A 21 -8.83 -2.48 -4.29
CA ARG A 21 -10.08 -3.22 -4.13
C ARG A 21 -11.20 -2.19 -3.92
N LYS A 22 -12.28 -2.27 -4.72
CA LYS A 22 -13.41 -1.34 -4.62
C LYS A 22 -14.00 -1.41 -3.20
N ASN A 23 -14.30 -0.25 -2.61
CA ASN A 23 -14.88 -0.11 -1.27
C ASN A 23 -14.15 -0.91 -0.18
N SER A 24 -12.82 -0.98 -0.25
CA SER A 24 -12.00 -1.60 0.79
C SER A 24 -11.55 -0.58 1.81
N PHE A 25 -11.97 -0.82 3.06
CA PHE A 25 -11.62 -0.05 4.24
C PHE A 25 -11.26 -1.02 5.36
N PHE A 26 -10.35 -0.59 6.23
CA PHE A 26 -9.74 -1.39 7.27
C PHE A 26 -9.73 -0.63 8.59
N ASN A 27 -9.86 -1.33 9.70
CA ASN A 27 -9.89 -0.71 11.03
C ASN A 27 -8.50 -0.29 11.47
N THR A 28 -7.46 -1.01 11.04
CA THR A 28 -6.09 -0.77 11.49
C THR A 28 -5.13 -0.45 10.34
N PRO A 29 -4.06 0.33 10.61
CA PRO A 29 -2.93 0.49 9.71
C PRO A 29 -2.34 -0.84 9.24
N GLU A 30 -2.22 -1.82 10.15
CA GLU A 30 -1.66 -3.14 9.93
C GLU A 30 -2.44 -3.90 8.85
N GLU A 31 -3.77 -3.88 8.94
CA GLU A 31 -4.66 -4.50 7.95
C GLU A 31 -4.48 -3.87 6.57
N ALA A 32 -4.43 -2.53 6.52
CA ALA A 32 -4.23 -1.81 5.26
C ALA A 32 -2.85 -2.07 4.64
N VAL A 33 -1.79 -2.19 5.46
CA VAL A 33 -0.45 -2.57 4.99
C VAL A 33 -0.45 -4.00 4.44
N SER A 34 -1.13 -4.94 5.11
CA SER A 34 -1.28 -6.31 4.62
C SER A 34 -1.95 -6.34 3.25
N GLU A 35 -3.07 -5.63 3.08
CA GLU A 35 -3.75 -5.52 1.78
C GLU A 35 -2.82 -4.92 0.71
N ALA A 36 -2.08 -3.86 1.05
CA ALA A 36 -1.15 -3.23 0.12
C ALA A 36 -0.01 -4.20 -0.31
N LEU A 37 0.50 -5.02 0.61
CA LEU A 37 1.48 -6.06 0.28
C LEU A 37 0.89 -7.15 -0.63
N ALA A 38 -0.38 -7.53 -0.43
CA ALA A 38 -1.07 -8.43 -1.33
C ALA A 38 -1.24 -7.82 -2.74
N LEU A 39 -1.52 -6.51 -2.84
CA LEU A 39 -1.51 -5.80 -4.12
C LEU A 39 -0.12 -5.81 -4.77
N LYS A 40 0.95 -5.66 -3.99
CA LYS A 40 2.33 -5.80 -4.48
C LYS A 40 2.58 -7.18 -5.09
N GLU A 41 2.21 -8.27 -4.43
CA GLU A 41 2.38 -9.62 -5.00
C GLU A 41 1.64 -9.79 -6.33
N ASN A 42 0.44 -9.21 -6.44
CA ASN A 42 -0.34 -9.27 -7.68
C ASN A 42 0.31 -8.47 -8.81
N MET A 43 0.91 -7.32 -8.50
CA MET A 43 1.71 -6.56 -9.46
C MET A 43 2.97 -7.33 -9.85
N ASP A 44 3.71 -7.86 -8.89
CA ASP A 44 4.91 -8.65 -9.15
C ASP A 44 4.61 -9.81 -10.10
N LYS A 45 3.51 -10.55 -9.89
CA LYS A 45 3.09 -11.61 -10.82
C LYS A 45 2.75 -11.08 -12.21
N ARG A 46 1.99 -9.98 -12.29
CA ARG A 46 1.58 -9.38 -13.57
C ARG A 46 2.79 -8.96 -14.42
N TYR A 47 3.83 -8.45 -13.78
CA TYR A 47 5.06 -7.99 -14.45
C TYR A 47 6.19 -9.01 -14.38
N LYS A 48 5.87 -10.31 -14.24
CA LYS A 48 6.83 -11.42 -14.24
C LYS A 48 8.02 -11.21 -13.29
N HIS A 49 7.76 -10.63 -12.12
CA HIS A 49 8.73 -10.28 -11.08
C HIS A 49 9.80 -9.26 -11.52
N GLY A 50 9.55 -8.49 -12.59
CA GLY A 50 10.45 -7.44 -13.07
C GLY A 50 10.43 -6.17 -12.24
N ILE A 51 9.52 -6.00 -11.28
CA ILE A 51 9.48 -4.80 -10.44
C ILE A 51 10.57 -4.89 -9.36
N GLN A 52 11.52 -3.97 -9.40
CA GLN A 52 12.51 -3.81 -8.34
C GLN A 52 12.01 -2.81 -7.31
N TRP A 53 11.63 -3.32 -6.13
CA TRP A 53 11.14 -2.50 -5.01
C TRP A 53 12.28 -1.83 -4.23
N ASP A 54 12.19 -0.51 -4.07
CA ASP A 54 13.11 0.30 -3.30
C ASP A 54 12.73 0.33 -1.80
N TYR A 55 13.24 -0.64 -1.06
CA TYR A 55 13.05 -0.73 0.39
C TYR A 55 13.85 0.29 1.21
N LYS A 56 14.83 0.97 0.59
CA LYS A 56 15.64 2.02 1.23
C LYS A 56 15.04 3.42 1.00
N GLY A 57 14.17 3.55 0.00
CA GLY A 57 13.45 4.78 -0.31
C GLY A 57 12.67 5.34 0.88
N LYS A 58 12.56 6.67 0.91
CA LYS A 58 11.78 7.38 1.93
C LYS A 58 10.29 7.26 1.65
N MET A 59 9.49 7.21 2.72
CA MET A 59 8.04 7.42 2.61
C MET A 59 7.77 8.85 2.19
N ALA A 60 6.73 9.06 1.38
CA ALA A 60 6.41 10.38 0.84
C ALA A 60 4.92 10.65 0.92
N GLY A 61 4.55 11.87 1.32
CA GLY A 61 3.17 12.30 1.48
C GLY A 61 2.89 12.81 2.89
N THR A 62 1.62 12.78 3.29
CA THR A 62 1.15 13.23 4.60
C THR A 62 0.59 12.06 5.40
N VAL A 63 0.38 12.24 6.71
CA VAL A 63 -0.24 11.21 7.58
C VAL A 63 -1.62 10.76 7.06
N LYS A 64 -2.38 11.66 6.40
CA LYS A 64 -3.66 11.31 5.78
C LYS A 64 -3.50 10.45 4.52
N LYS A 65 -2.39 10.60 3.79
CA LYS A 65 -2.13 9.89 2.53
C LYS A 65 -0.63 9.87 2.23
N PHE A 66 -0.01 8.70 2.29
CA PHE A 66 1.42 8.56 2.02
C PHE A 66 1.73 7.29 1.23
N LYS A 67 2.73 7.40 0.36
CA LYS A 67 3.35 6.30 -0.37
C LYS A 67 4.49 5.77 0.48
N PHE A 68 4.49 4.47 0.76
CA PHE A 68 5.45 3.89 1.71
C PHE A 68 6.45 2.92 1.07
N LEU A 69 6.16 2.45 -0.14
CA LEU A 69 7.07 1.61 -0.92
C LEU A 69 6.95 1.99 -2.39
N ARG A 70 8.06 2.07 -3.10
CA ARG A 70 8.12 2.35 -4.54
C ARG A 70 8.86 1.23 -5.24
N GLY A 71 8.51 0.98 -6.49
CA GLY A 71 9.18 0.01 -7.33
C GLY A 71 9.31 0.53 -8.75
N TYR A 72 10.27 -0.01 -9.47
CA TYR A 72 10.63 0.42 -10.82
C TYR A 72 10.73 -0.81 -11.71
N LEU A 73 10.22 -0.73 -12.94
CA LEU A 73 10.32 -1.85 -13.86
C LEU A 73 11.79 -2.05 -14.23
N GLU A 74 12.31 -3.25 -14.05
CA GLU A 74 13.69 -3.63 -14.33
C GLU A 74 14.74 -2.75 -13.59
N GLY A 75 14.30 -2.00 -12.57
CA GLY A 75 15.14 -1.05 -11.84
C GLY A 75 15.28 0.33 -12.48
N ASP A 76 14.63 0.56 -13.63
CA ASP A 76 14.72 1.83 -14.35
C ASP A 76 13.95 2.94 -13.63
N ARG A 77 14.70 3.90 -13.09
CA ARG A 77 14.17 5.05 -12.33
C ARG A 77 13.62 6.16 -13.20
N GLU A 78 13.87 6.12 -14.51
CA GLU A 78 13.28 7.06 -15.47
C GLU A 78 11.83 6.68 -15.79
N THR A 79 11.47 5.40 -15.60
CA THR A 79 10.08 4.95 -15.74
C THR A 79 9.20 5.46 -14.58
N PRO A 80 7.89 5.67 -14.83
CA PRO A 80 6.98 6.04 -13.76
C PRO A 80 6.94 4.93 -12.69
N PRO A 81 7.04 5.29 -11.39
CA PRO A 81 7.19 4.30 -10.34
C PRO A 81 5.88 3.56 -10.08
N PHE A 82 6.00 2.26 -9.83
CA PHE A 82 5.02 1.52 -9.04
C PHE A 82 5.08 2.01 -7.60
N TYR A 83 3.95 2.02 -6.90
CA TYR A 83 3.97 2.39 -5.48
C TYR A 83 2.89 1.70 -4.69
N LEU A 84 3.13 1.56 -3.38
CA LEU A 84 2.12 1.23 -2.39
C LEU A 84 1.82 2.45 -1.54
N GLN A 85 0.54 2.65 -1.25
CA GLN A 85 0.01 3.82 -0.56
C GLN A 85 -1.04 3.41 0.46
N ILE A 86 -0.99 4.07 1.62
CA ILE A 86 -2.06 4.04 2.62
C ILE A 86 -2.77 5.39 2.62
N ILE A 87 -4.09 5.33 2.77
CA ILE A 87 -4.94 6.51 2.91
C ILE A 87 -5.74 6.35 4.19
N LYS A 88 -5.67 7.35 5.07
CA LYS A 88 -6.51 7.49 6.25
C LYS A 88 -7.76 8.27 5.86
N VAL A 89 -8.93 7.69 6.13
CA VAL A 89 -10.24 8.21 5.76
C VAL A 89 -11.04 8.45 7.04
N GLU A 90 -11.64 9.62 7.16
CA GLU A 90 -12.59 9.92 8.23
C GLU A 90 -13.92 9.23 7.91
N ASN A 91 -14.41 8.37 8.81
CA ASN A 91 -15.71 7.73 8.71
C ASN A 91 -16.73 8.59 9.47
N LYS A 92 -17.31 9.57 8.78
CA LYS A 92 -18.39 10.38 9.35
C LYS A 92 -19.67 9.57 9.25
N GLN A 93 -20.34 9.36 10.39
CA GLN A 93 -21.66 8.69 10.49
C GLN A 93 -21.67 7.20 10.10
N ASP A 94 -20.55 6.49 10.24
CA ASP A 94 -20.46 5.02 10.05
C ASP A 94 -20.93 4.49 8.69
N GLU A 95 -20.93 5.35 7.65
CA GLU A 95 -21.34 4.98 6.29
C GLU A 95 -20.38 3.97 5.64
N LEU A 96 -19.11 3.96 6.06
CA LEU A 96 -18.09 3.05 5.56
C LEU A 96 -17.94 1.85 6.49
N GLN A 97 -18.06 0.65 5.92
CA GLN A 97 -17.81 -0.59 6.64
C GLN A 97 -16.39 -1.09 6.40
N ALA A 98 -15.70 -1.45 7.49
CA ALA A 98 -14.42 -2.14 7.42
C ALA A 98 -14.61 -3.59 6.96
N ILE A 99 -13.65 -4.09 6.19
CA ILE A 99 -13.66 -5.45 5.66
C ILE A 99 -12.29 -6.09 5.91
N PRO A 100 -12.20 -7.43 6.01
CA PRO A 100 -10.92 -8.09 6.27
C PRO A 100 -9.92 -7.89 5.12
N PRO A 101 -8.62 -7.72 5.41
CA PRO A 101 -7.60 -7.57 4.38
C PRO A 101 -7.31 -8.91 3.69
N ASN A 102 -6.96 -8.82 2.40
CA ASN A 102 -6.25 -9.87 1.71
C ASN A 102 -4.85 -9.97 2.31
N LYS A 103 -4.45 -11.19 2.69
CA LYS A 103 -3.11 -11.46 3.20
C LYS A 103 -2.18 -11.83 2.04
N PRO A 104 -0.98 -11.26 1.94
CA PRO A 104 0.02 -11.70 0.98
C PRO A 104 0.41 -13.15 1.28
N LYS A 105 0.73 -13.93 0.23
CA LYS A 105 1.15 -15.33 0.39
C LYS A 105 2.55 -15.44 0.99
N LYS A 106 3.41 -14.46 0.71
CA LYS A 106 4.81 -14.38 1.15
C LYS A 106 5.10 -12.98 1.69
N VAL A 107 5.62 -12.93 2.92
CA VAL A 107 6.09 -11.69 3.54
C VAL A 107 7.58 -11.84 3.79
N THR A 108 8.40 -11.04 3.11
CA THR A 108 9.86 -11.06 3.31
C THR A 108 10.27 -10.26 4.55
N GLN A 109 11.51 -10.44 5.00
CA GLN A 109 12.05 -9.63 6.11
C GLN A 109 12.09 -8.12 5.76
N LYS A 110 12.32 -7.80 4.48
CA LYS A 110 12.28 -6.42 3.99
C LYS A 110 10.87 -5.84 4.06
N ASP A 111 9.84 -6.64 3.72
CA ASP A 111 8.44 -6.25 3.86
C ASP A 111 8.08 -5.98 5.33
N LYS A 112 8.50 -6.86 6.26
CA LYS A 112 8.32 -6.64 7.71
C LYS A 112 8.96 -5.33 8.20
N THR A 113 10.16 -5.03 7.70
CA THR A 113 10.88 -3.80 8.05
C THR A 113 10.16 -2.55 7.53
N VAL A 114 9.56 -2.63 6.34
CA VAL A 114 8.71 -1.55 5.82
C VAL A 114 7.43 -1.41 6.65
N MET A 115 6.74 -2.52 6.93
CA MET A 115 5.54 -2.53 7.76
C MET A 115 5.79 -1.84 9.11
N ASN A 116 6.83 -2.23 9.84
CA ASN A 116 7.16 -1.61 11.13
C ASN A 116 7.41 -0.10 11.03
N ARG A 117 8.06 0.36 9.95
CA ARG A 117 8.26 1.80 9.72
C ARG A 117 6.92 2.51 9.44
N VAL A 118 6.01 1.86 8.72
CA VAL A 118 4.69 2.42 8.40
C VAL A 118 3.85 2.58 9.66
N LEU A 119 3.84 1.55 10.52
CA LEU A 119 3.09 1.57 11.78
C LEU A 119 3.57 2.68 12.70
N LYS A 120 4.89 2.91 12.80
CA LYS A 120 5.46 4.03 13.56
C LYS A 120 5.05 5.43 13.08
N VAL A 121 4.59 5.57 11.84
CA VAL A 121 4.11 6.85 11.28
C VAL A 121 2.61 7.03 11.51
N LEU A 122 1.87 5.93 11.71
CA LEU A 122 0.42 5.92 11.84
C LEU A 122 -0.08 5.74 13.28
N GLN A 123 0.78 5.23 14.18
CA GLN A 123 0.64 5.25 15.64
C GLN A 123 1.04 6.61 16.19
#